data_AF-A0A7Z0WL11-F1
#
_entry.id   AF-A0A7Z0WL11-F1
#
_cell.length_a   1.000
_cell.length_b   1.000
_cell.length_c   1.000
_cell.angle_alpha   90.00
_cell.angle_beta   90.00
_cell.angle_gamma   90.00
#
_symmetry.space_group_name_H-M   'P 1'
#
loop_
_entity.id
_entity.type
_entity.pdbx_description
1 polymer ?
#
loop_
_entity_poly.entity_id
_entity_poly.type
_entity_poly.pdbx_seq_one_letter_code
_entity_poly.pdbx_strand_id
1 'polypeptide(L)' 'MCGYVSGVPPKYVPTGEAAREIGVGRATLARWWSDGLVKPALVTAGGHARWDVDDLKRQLAERPRASGG' A
#
# COMPACT_ATOMS: atom_id res chain seq x y z
N MET A 1 9.62 27.18 18.12
CA MET A 1 9.35 26.72 16.75
C MET A 1 8.36 25.56 16.86
N CYS A 2 7.07 25.80 16.61
CA CYS A 2 6.05 24.77 16.77
C CYS A 2 6.12 23.86 15.53
N GLY A 3 6.68 22.66 15.68
CA GLY A 3 6.71 21.66 14.61
C GLY A 3 5.33 21.06 14.46
N TYR A 4 4.69 21.27 13.31
CA TYR A 4 3.57 20.45 12.88
C TYR A 4 4.13 19.06 12.59
N VAL A 5 4.05 18.15 13.57
CA VAL A 5 4.09 16.72 13.26
C VAL A 5 2.88 16.49 12.38
N SER A 6 3.13 16.30 11.08
CA SER A 6 2.12 15.92 10.10
C SER A 6 1.56 14.56 10.49
N GLY A 7 0.64 14.55 11.46
CA GLY A 7 -0.32 13.48 11.68
C GLY A 7 -1.29 13.50 10.51
N VAL A 8 -0.82 13.14 9.32
CA VAL A 8 -1.70 12.85 8.20
C VAL A 8 -2.47 11.61 8.63
N PRO A 9 -3.80 11.69 8.79
CA PRO A 9 -4.58 10.50 9.13
C PRO A 9 -4.34 9.43 8.05
N PRO A 10 -4.29 8.14 8.42
CA PRO A 10 -4.03 7.06 7.48
C PRO A 10 -5.01 7.17 6.30
N LYS A 11 -4.48 7.58 5.15
CA LYS A 11 -5.31 7.87 3.98
C LYS A 11 -5.57 6.55 3.27
N TYR A 12 -6.71 5.96 3.58
CA TYR A 12 -7.19 4.74 2.93
C TYR A 12 -7.58 4.99 1.47
N VAL A 13 -6.63 4.76 0.58
CA VAL A 13 -6.79 4.97 -0.85
C VAL A 13 -7.24 3.68 -1.56
N PRO A 14 -8.00 3.79 -2.66
CA PRO A 14 -8.30 2.64 -3.51
C PRO A 14 -7.02 2.12 -4.20
N THR A 15 -7.04 0.86 -4.65
CA THR A 15 -5.89 0.19 -5.30
C THR A 15 -5.25 1.01 -6.42
N GLY A 16 -6.03 1.75 -7.20
CA GLY A 16 -5.51 2.59 -8.27
C GLY A 16 -4.62 3.74 -7.76
N GLU A 17 -5.09 4.45 -6.73
CA GLU A 17 -4.33 5.54 -6.10
C GLU A 17 -3.13 4.99 -5.33
N ALA A 18 -3.31 3.91 -4.57
CA ALA A 18 -2.23 3.23 -3.85
C ALA A 18 -1.06 2.86 -4.78
N ALA A 19 -1.38 2.31 -5.95
CA ALA A 19 -0.39 1.94 -6.95
C ALA A 19 0.38 3.15 -7.49
N ARG A 20 -0.31 4.27 -7.73
CA ARG A 20 0.33 5.52 -8.20
C ARG A 20 1.27 6.10 -7.14
N GLU A 21 0.87 6.09 -5.87
CA GLU A 21 1.64 6.63 -4.75
C GLU A 21 2.93 5.86 -4.46
N ILE A 22 2.97 4.56 -4.80
CA ILE A 22 4.17 3.72 -4.70
C ILE A 22 4.90 3.56 -6.05
N GLY A 23 4.39 4.17 -7.12
CA GLY A 23 5.02 4.16 -8.44
C GLY A 23 4.91 2.83 -9.21
N VAL A 24 3.88 2.02 -8.96
CA VAL A 24 3.65 0.75 -9.68
C VAL A 24 2.36 0.79 -10.51
N GLY A 25 2.25 -0.13 -11.46
CA GLY A 25 1.00 -0.34 -12.18
C GLY A 25 -0.10 -0.87 -11.27
N ARG A 26 -1.35 -0.44 -11.49
CA ARG A 26 -2.53 -0.98 -10.77
C ARG A 26 -2.62 -2.50 -10.87
N ALA A 27 -2.31 -3.07 -12.03
CA ALA A 27 -2.28 -4.52 -12.24
C ALA A 27 -1.20 -5.21 -11.41
N THR A 28 -0.03 -4.58 -11.23
CA THR A 28 1.04 -5.07 -10.37
C THR A 28 0.58 -5.16 -8.92
N LEU A 29 -0.02 -4.09 -8.39
CA LEU A 29 -0.53 -4.09 -7.01
C LEU A 29 -1.67 -5.11 -6.83
N ALA A 30 -2.59 -5.22 -7.79
CA ALA A 30 -3.66 -6.21 -7.75
C ALA A 30 -3.12 -7.64 -7.77
N ARG A 31 -2.08 -7.91 -8.58
CA ARG A 31 -1.41 -9.21 -8.61
C ARG A 31 -0.71 -9.52 -7.30
N TRP A 32 0.02 -8.57 -6.72
CA TRP A 32 0.65 -8.75 -5.40
C TRP A 32 -0.39 -9.03 -4.31
N TRP A 33 -1.55 -8.39 -4.37
CA TRP A 33 -2.64 -8.69 -3.45
C TRP A 33 -3.18 -10.12 -3.65
N SER A 34 -3.43 -10.51 -4.91
CA SER A 34 -3.90 -11.86 -5.25
C SER A 34 -2.89 -12.95 -4.87
N ASP A 35 -1.59 -12.66 -5.01
CA ASP A 35 -0.49 -13.54 -4.61
C ASP A 35 -0.25 -13.52 -3.09
N GLY A 36 -0.99 -12.70 -2.33
CA GLY A 36 -0.85 -12.56 -0.87
C GLY A 36 0.43 -11.87 -0.42
N LEU A 37 1.14 -11.20 -1.35
CA LEU A 37 2.41 -10.52 -1.11
C LEU A 37 2.25 -9.22 -0.33
N VAL A 38 1.10 -8.58 -0.47
CA VAL A 38 0.74 -7.35 0.23
C VAL A 38 -0.69 -7.44 0.74
N LYS A 39 -0.94 -6.85 1.90
CA LYS A 39 -2.25 -6.86 2.55
C LYS A 39 -2.85 -5.46 2.52
N PRO A 40 -4.11 -5.30 2.06
CA PRO A 40 -4.82 -4.06 2.22
C PRO A 40 -5.14 -3.84 3.70
N ALA A 41 -5.19 -2.57 4.12
CA ALA A 41 -5.51 -2.21 5.49
C ALA A 41 -6.98 -2.49 5.83
N LEU A 42 -7.88 -2.39 4.84
CA LEU A 42 -9.29 -2.71 5.00
C LEU A 42 -9.86 -3.29 3.72
N VAL A 43 -10.73 -4.28 3.84
CA VAL A 43 -11.53 -4.80 2.71
C VAL A 43 -12.98 -4.53 3.06
N THR A 44 -13.67 -3.76 2.22
CA THR A 44 -15.09 -3.51 2.43
C THR A 44 -15.89 -4.78 2.11
N ALA A 45 -17.11 -4.91 2.66
CA ALA A 45 -17.99 -6.05 2.39
C ALA A 45 -18.31 -6.27 0.89
N GLY A 46 -18.12 -5.24 0.05
CA GLY A 46 -18.24 -5.33 -1.41
C GLY A 46 -16.96 -5.80 -2.13
N GLY A 47 -15.93 -6.22 -1.41
CA GLY A 47 -14.67 -6.70 -2.00
C GLY A 47 -13.71 -5.60 -2.46
N HIS A 48 -13.95 -4.33 -2.07
CA HIS A 48 -13.03 -3.25 -2.41
C HIS A 48 -11.91 -3.14 -1.37
N ALA A 49 -10.68 -3.34 -1.82
CA ALA A 49 -9.49 -3.14 -1.02
C ALA A 49 -9.19 -1.63 -0.82
N ARG A 50 -8.96 -1.29 0.44
CA ARG A 50 -8.49 0.01 0.92
C ARG A 50 -7.07 -0.15 1.43
N TRP A 51 -6.18 0.61 0.83
CA TRP A 51 -4.75 0.55 1.07
C TRP A 51 -4.33 1.73 1.92
N ASP A 52 -3.52 1.45 2.92
CA ASP A 52 -2.70 2.47 3.55
C ASP A 52 -1.36 2.52 2.81
N VAL A 53 -1.00 3.68 2.27
CA VAL A 53 0.22 3.84 1.47
C VAL A 53 1.48 3.68 2.32
N ASP A 54 1.45 4.13 3.56
CA ASP A 54 2.60 4.07 4.46
C ASP A 54 2.85 2.63 4.89
N ASP A 55 1.79 1.92 5.30
CA ASP A 55 1.86 0.49 5.62
C ASP A 55 2.24 -0.34 4.39
N LEU A 56 1.74 0.00 3.20
CA LEU A 56 2.12 -0.68 1.96
C LEU A 56 3.61 -0.49 1.65
N LYS A 57 4.14 0.74 1.81
CA LYS A 57 5.58 1.02 1.70
C LYS A 57 6.36 0.25 2.75
N ARG A 58 5.86 0.17 3.99
CA ARG A 58 6.48 -0.58 5.07
C ARG A 58 6.53 -2.08 4.77
N GLN A 59 5.42 -2.69 4.37
CA GLN A 59 5.36 -4.10 3.94
C GLN A 59 6.37 -4.39 2.81
N LEU A 60 6.51 -3.46 1.85
CA LEU A 60 7.47 -3.60 0.76
C LEU A 60 8.93 -3.42 1.21
N ALA A 61 9.19 -2.56 2.19
CA ALA A 61 10.52 -2.33 2.75
C ALA A 61 10.96 -3.45 3.71
N GLU A 62 10.04 -3.97 4.52
CA GLU A 62 10.24 -5.11 5.41
C GLU A 62 10.45 -6.40 4.63
N ARG A 63 9.98 -6.47 3.38
CA ARG A 63 10.30 -7.55 2.46
C ARG A 63 11.74 -7.34 1.98
N PRO A 64 12.72 -8.16 2.44
CA PRO A 64 14.05 -8.11 1.87
C PRO A 64 13.88 -8.47 0.41
N ARG A 65 14.54 -7.71 -0.47
CA ARG A 65 14.57 -7.95 -1.91
C ARG A 65 14.73 -9.45 -2.18
N ALA A 66 13.65 -10.09 -2.63
CA ALA A 66 13.75 -11.22 -3.55
C ALA A 66 14.12 -10.70 -4.95
N SER A 67 15.05 -9.73 -4.99
CA SER A 67 15.90 -9.41 -6.13
C SER A 67 17.21 -10.17 -5.84
N GLY A 68 17.13 -11.50 -5.93
CA GLY A 68 18.35 -12.29 -6.11
C GLY A 68 18.83 -12.09 -7.54
N GLY A 69 20.13 -11.90 -7.71
CA GLY A 69 20.83 -11.85 -9.01
C GLY A 69 21.80 -10.70 -9.11
#